data_AF-A0A349HGS6-F1
#
_entry.id   AF-A0A349HGS6-F1
#
_cell.length_a   1.000
_cell.length_b   1.000
_cell.length_c   1.000
_cell.angle_alpha   90.00
_cell.angle_beta   90.00
_cell.angle_gamma   90.00
#
_symmetry.space_group_name_H-M   'P 1'
#
loop_
_entity.id
_entity.type
_entity.pdbx_description
1 polymer ?
#
loop_
_entity_poly.entity_id
_entity_poly.type
_entity_poly.pdbx_seq_one_letter_code
_entity_poly.pdbx_strand_id
1 'polypeptide(L)'
;DAEIFDFRPRRYKNEAVQEAESEWKLIGQVFRMLRERGHDFQLPSAVLKGLDHESGGNELELSSACQPIPVKKQSKYNITRWALSGRNDFQLNSLCRAVCDNLEQKFIFSDNTKEKWRELCFCWSSDLRTHITGKRYYEALARLEALALESKATVSEADFQVSGTPARDHGRMLKFETQKSVVTLNTAKGLAVQKASFASHENVPSFGTLGHGYFEEIDLGADFFSGHIIMEGPGMPKDTDLARVTPLIDENDEFTTVSCSIDLYQGMLDKAVRIHKGKEQVDILYRFALDCRPPGFARIGHVTLLTADMDAEKLFYSTCNGGNEEHFPLAGMTFDHSDNISFAVSASQGLGMTDSKIVLGGRERALEISALYPEHGFVGMVKCRQAAPSPFVRVFFSMQEMDETSLRGCGPDPKFNFSTGFSIKPRPGIILGEES
;
A
#
# COMPACT_ATOMS: atom_id res chain seq x y z
N ASP A 1 -13.33 21.73 -12.26
CA ASP A 1 -13.97 21.10 -13.43
C ASP A 1 -14.74 22.21 -14.12
N ALA A 2 -14.12 22.84 -15.12
CA ALA A 2 -14.72 23.95 -15.87
C ALA A 2 -15.74 23.43 -16.89
N GLU A 3 -15.52 22.21 -17.36
CA GLU A 3 -16.35 21.46 -18.29
C GLU A 3 -17.76 21.17 -17.76
N ILE A 4 -18.08 21.42 -16.48
CA ILE A 4 -19.44 21.25 -15.97
C ILE A 4 -20.35 22.43 -16.32
N PHE A 5 -19.79 23.58 -16.69
CA PHE A 5 -20.58 24.75 -17.04
C PHE A 5 -21.09 24.60 -18.47
N ASP A 6 -22.40 24.64 -18.63
CA ASP A 6 -23.15 24.33 -19.85
C ASP A 6 -23.05 22.89 -20.36
N PHE A 7 -22.54 21.98 -19.54
CA PHE A 7 -22.46 20.56 -19.87
C PHE A 7 -22.72 19.67 -18.67
N ARG A 8 -23.40 18.56 -18.92
CA ARG A 8 -23.75 17.56 -17.90
C ARG A 8 -23.20 16.21 -18.33
N PRO A 9 -22.28 15.59 -17.56
CA PRO A 9 -21.69 14.31 -17.93
C PRO A 9 -22.69 13.14 -18.02
N ARG A 10 -23.90 13.29 -17.48
CA ARG A 10 -24.95 12.27 -17.37
C ARG A 10 -24.47 10.99 -16.67
N ARG A 11 -23.57 11.14 -15.71
CA ARG A 11 -23.05 10.06 -14.85
C ARG A 11 -24.04 9.67 -13.76
N TYR A 12 -24.86 10.62 -13.29
CA TYR A 12 -25.85 10.37 -12.26
C TYR A 12 -27.28 10.57 -12.77
N LYS A 13 -28.22 9.79 -12.22
CA LYS A 13 -29.65 9.91 -12.57
C LYS A 13 -30.27 11.26 -12.19
N ASN A 14 -29.68 11.96 -11.21
CA ASN A 14 -30.21 13.17 -10.61
C ASN A 14 -29.36 14.41 -10.95
N GLU A 15 -28.77 14.47 -12.13
CA GLU A 15 -28.08 15.69 -12.57
C GLU A 15 -29.08 16.82 -12.81
N ALA A 16 -28.72 18.03 -12.38
CA ALA A 16 -29.57 19.20 -12.56
C ALA A 16 -29.84 19.45 -14.05
N VAL A 17 -31.11 19.74 -14.38
CA VAL A 17 -31.50 20.16 -15.72
C VAL A 17 -30.75 21.43 -16.07
N GLN A 18 -30.19 21.49 -17.26
CA GLN A 18 -29.57 22.70 -17.75
C GLN A 18 -30.67 23.71 -18.05
N GLU A 19 -30.59 24.87 -17.39
CA GLU A 19 -31.52 25.98 -17.60
C GLU A 19 -31.38 26.57 -19.01
N ALA A 20 -32.37 27.38 -19.42
CA ALA A 20 -32.35 28.03 -20.72
C ALA A 20 -31.24 29.10 -20.86
N GLU A 21 -30.77 29.67 -19.75
CA GLU A 21 -29.66 30.61 -19.75
C GLU A 21 -28.31 29.89 -19.54
N SER A 22 -27.30 30.29 -20.33
CA SER A 22 -25.94 29.76 -20.23
C SER A 22 -25.32 30.06 -18.85
N GLU A 23 -24.75 29.03 -18.24
CA GLU A 23 -24.04 29.13 -16.95
C GLU A 23 -22.77 29.99 -17.09
N TRP A 24 -22.09 29.94 -18.24
CA TRP A 24 -20.98 30.84 -18.54
C TRP A 24 -21.41 32.32 -18.60
N LYS A 25 -22.58 32.59 -19.17
CA LYS A 25 -23.15 33.94 -19.19
C LYS A 25 -23.46 34.41 -17.76
N LEU A 26 -24.00 33.54 -16.91
CA LEU A 26 -24.26 33.82 -15.50
C LEU A 26 -22.95 34.13 -14.75
N ILE A 27 -21.90 33.33 -14.92
CA ILE A 27 -20.56 33.59 -14.34
C ILE A 27 -20.07 34.98 -14.77
N GLY A 28 -20.19 35.32 -16.05
CA GLY A 28 -19.81 36.64 -16.56
C GLY A 28 -20.61 37.79 -15.93
N GLN A 29 -21.91 37.60 -15.66
CA GLN A 29 -22.74 38.57 -14.95
C GLN A 29 -22.29 38.74 -13.49
N VAL A 30 -22.02 37.63 -12.78
CA VAL A 30 -21.52 37.65 -11.40
C VAL A 30 -20.20 38.41 -11.31
N PHE A 31 -19.25 38.17 -12.21
CA PHE A 31 -17.97 38.88 -12.23
C PHE A 31 -18.13 40.38 -12.47
N ARG A 32 -19.11 40.80 -13.30
CA ARG A 32 -19.44 42.23 -13.47
C ARG A 32 -20.01 42.84 -12.20
N MET A 33 -21.01 42.19 -11.60
CA MET A 33 -21.64 42.66 -10.36
C MET A 33 -20.65 42.78 -9.20
N LEU A 34 -19.75 41.80 -9.04
CA LEU A 34 -18.73 41.84 -7.99
C LEU A 34 -17.76 43.02 -8.21
N ARG A 35 -17.35 43.28 -9.44
CA ARG A 35 -16.53 44.45 -9.77
C ARG A 35 -17.25 45.78 -9.54
N GLU A 36 -18.54 45.87 -9.88
CA GLU A 36 -19.38 47.04 -9.58
C GLU A 36 -19.52 47.29 -8.06
N ARG A 37 -19.43 46.23 -7.25
CA ARG A 37 -19.38 46.30 -5.77
C ARG A 37 -17.99 46.61 -5.22
N GLY A 38 -16.99 46.87 -6.08
CA GLY A 38 -15.63 47.21 -5.66
C GLY A 38 -14.74 46.03 -5.32
N HIS A 39 -15.08 44.80 -5.75
CA HIS A 39 -14.17 43.66 -5.60
C HIS A 39 -13.10 43.64 -6.70
N ASP A 40 -11.85 43.43 -6.29
CA ASP A 40 -10.72 43.22 -7.20
C ASP A 40 -10.46 41.73 -7.44
N PHE A 41 -10.34 41.35 -8.70
CA PHE A 41 -10.00 39.97 -9.09
C PHE A 41 -8.50 39.85 -9.32
N GLN A 42 -7.87 38.94 -8.60
CA GLN A 42 -6.46 38.64 -8.73
C GLN A 42 -6.24 37.25 -9.30
N LEU A 43 -5.21 37.11 -10.13
CA LEU A 43 -4.72 35.79 -10.53
C LEU A 43 -4.03 35.13 -9.33
N PRO A 44 -4.04 33.78 -9.24
CA PRO A 44 -3.26 33.09 -8.21
C PRO A 44 -1.79 33.52 -8.17
N SER A 45 -1.18 33.80 -9.33
CA SER A 45 0.20 34.32 -9.41
C SER A 45 0.41 35.70 -8.79
N ALA A 46 -0.64 36.52 -8.69
CA ALA A 46 -0.58 37.80 -7.98
C ALA A 46 -0.73 37.60 -6.46
N VAL A 47 -1.62 36.69 -6.03
CA VAL A 47 -1.80 36.32 -4.62
C VAL A 47 -0.49 35.77 -4.03
N LEU A 48 0.25 34.96 -4.79
CA LEU A 48 1.55 34.41 -4.37
C LEU A 48 2.64 35.47 -4.15
N LYS A 49 2.45 36.72 -4.58
CA LYS A 49 3.38 37.82 -4.26
C LYS A 49 3.19 38.38 -2.85
N GLY A 50 2.09 38.02 -2.18
CA GLY A 50 1.78 38.45 -0.81
C GLY A 50 2.22 37.47 0.27
N LEU A 51 3.09 36.50 -0.04
CA LEU A 51 3.54 35.51 0.94
C LEU A 51 4.37 36.15 2.08
N ASP A 52 5.07 37.25 1.82
CA ASP A 52 5.85 37.99 2.84
C ASP A 52 4.96 38.87 3.75
N HIS A 53 3.65 38.90 3.55
CA HIS A 53 2.73 39.64 4.40
C HIS A 53 2.65 38.99 5.79
N GLU A 54 2.45 39.79 6.86
CA GLU A 54 2.37 39.30 8.25
C GLU A 54 1.28 38.24 8.49
N SER A 55 0.25 38.25 7.66
CA SER A 55 -0.87 37.28 7.67
C SER A 55 -0.81 36.27 6.51
N GLY A 56 0.21 36.35 5.66
CA GLY A 56 0.44 35.49 4.50
C GLY A 56 1.56 34.50 4.77
N GLY A 57 1.78 33.56 3.83
CA GLY A 57 2.98 32.72 3.82
C GLY A 57 3.13 31.70 4.96
N ASN A 58 2.15 31.57 5.85
CA ASN A 58 2.20 30.57 6.93
C ASN A 58 2.38 29.16 6.37
N GLU A 59 3.44 28.48 6.79
CA GLU A 59 3.66 27.07 6.48
C GLU A 59 2.63 26.22 7.22
N LEU A 60 1.99 25.31 6.48
CA LEU A 60 0.98 24.41 7.02
C LEU A 60 1.42 22.97 6.77
N GLU A 61 1.47 22.18 7.84
CA GLU A 61 1.56 20.73 7.74
C GLU A 61 0.14 20.17 7.64
N LEU A 62 -0.19 19.60 6.48
CA LEU A 62 -1.53 19.08 6.21
C LEU A 62 -1.65 17.58 6.51
N SER A 63 -0.52 16.87 6.57
CA SER A 63 -0.47 15.43 6.81
C SER A 63 -0.48 15.10 8.30
N SER A 64 -0.88 13.88 8.62
CA SER A 64 -0.84 13.33 9.98
C SER A 64 -0.71 11.80 9.92
N ALA A 65 -0.43 11.15 11.04
CA ALA A 65 -0.38 9.70 11.12
C ALA A 65 -1.66 9.02 10.62
N CYS A 66 -2.83 9.60 10.91
CA CYS A 66 -4.12 9.06 10.50
C CYS A 66 -4.50 9.45 9.06
N GLN A 67 -4.00 10.58 8.55
CA GLN A 67 -4.22 11.07 7.19
C GLN A 67 -2.90 11.55 6.55
N PRO A 68 -2.04 10.61 6.12
CA PRO A 68 -0.71 10.93 5.62
C PRO A 68 -0.74 11.60 4.25
N ILE A 69 -1.74 11.27 3.41
CA ILE A 69 -1.97 11.92 2.13
C ILE A 69 -3.36 12.56 2.13
N PRO A 70 -3.48 13.86 2.47
CA PRO A 70 -4.74 14.58 2.41
C PRO A 70 -5.32 14.59 1.00
N VAL A 71 -6.60 14.25 0.88
CA VAL A 71 -7.32 14.19 -0.40
C VAL A 71 -8.48 15.17 -0.44
N LYS A 72 -8.84 15.61 -1.65
CA LYS A 72 -9.88 16.63 -1.85
C LYS A 72 -11.31 16.10 -1.59
N LYS A 73 -12.20 17.03 -1.25
CA LYS A 73 -13.68 16.89 -1.24
C LYS A 73 -14.26 15.99 -0.14
N GLN A 74 -13.98 14.69 -0.14
CA GLN A 74 -14.64 13.68 0.71
C GLN A 74 -13.69 12.51 0.96
N SER A 75 -13.80 11.85 2.12
CA SER A 75 -12.91 10.74 2.51
C SER A 75 -12.89 9.59 1.49
N LYS A 76 -13.98 9.38 0.73
CA LYS A 76 -14.07 8.32 -0.28
C LYS A 76 -13.12 8.50 -1.47
N TYR A 77 -12.55 9.69 -1.66
CA TYR A 77 -11.62 10.01 -2.74
C TYR A 77 -10.17 9.88 -2.30
N ASN A 78 -9.87 8.87 -1.47
CA ASN A 78 -8.52 8.60 -1.01
C ASN A 78 -7.65 7.99 -2.13
N ILE A 79 -6.36 7.81 -1.82
CA ILE A 79 -5.35 7.42 -2.81
C ILE A 79 -5.59 6.03 -3.43
N THR A 80 -6.32 5.13 -2.76
CA THR A 80 -6.55 3.77 -3.29
C THR A 80 -7.36 3.81 -4.57
N ARG A 81 -8.20 4.85 -4.75
CA ARG A 81 -8.95 5.12 -5.97
C ARG A 81 -8.07 5.16 -7.23
N TRP A 82 -6.88 5.74 -7.13
CA TRP A 82 -5.94 5.85 -8.25
C TRP A 82 -4.90 4.73 -8.25
N ALA A 83 -4.59 4.21 -7.07
CA ALA A 83 -3.55 3.21 -6.93
C ALA A 83 -4.04 1.79 -7.27
N LEU A 84 -5.26 1.41 -6.84
CA LEU A 84 -5.67 0.01 -6.75
C LEU A 84 -7.13 -0.29 -7.16
N SER A 85 -8.03 0.70 -7.19
CA SER A 85 -9.48 0.41 -7.29
C SER A 85 -10.04 0.20 -8.69
N GLY A 86 -9.44 0.80 -9.71
CA GLY A 86 -9.90 0.76 -11.09
C GLY A 86 -9.69 -0.58 -11.80
N ARG A 87 -9.58 -0.54 -13.13
CA ARG A 87 -9.34 -1.77 -13.91
C ARG A 87 -7.85 -2.11 -13.87
N ASN A 88 -7.50 -3.01 -12.96
CA ASN A 88 -6.14 -3.55 -12.79
C ASN A 88 -5.07 -2.47 -12.60
N ASP A 89 -5.43 -1.48 -11.78
CA ASP A 89 -4.55 -0.34 -11.50
C ASP A 89 -3.22 -0.79 -10.89
N PHE A 90 -3.21 -1.87 -10.10
CA PHE A 90 -1.97 -2.46 -9.60
C PHE A 90 -1.00 -2.85 -10.73
N GLN A 91 -1.47 -3.53 -11.78
CA GLN A 91 -0.61 -3.89 -12.92
C GLN A 91 -0.14 -2.65 -13.68
N LEU A 92 -1.06 -1.73 -13.99
CA LEU A 92 -0.72 -0.50 -14.71
C LEU A 92 0.32 0.32 -13.95
N ASN A 93 0.11 0.52 -12.65
CA ASN A 93 1.00 1.29 -11.81
C ASN A 93 2.34 0.58 -11.62
N SER A 94 2.34 -0.75 -11.45
CA SER A 94 3.60 -1.50 -11.33
C SER A 94 4.45 -1.42 -12.60
N LEU A 95 3.82 -1.54 -13.78
CA LEU A 95 4.52 -1.42 -15.05
C LEU A 95 5.00 0.02 -15.29
N CYS A 96 4.22 1.04 -14.91
CA CYS A 96 4.69 2.43 -14.96
C CYS A 96 5.91 2.66 -14.05
N ARG A 97 5.91 2.10 -12.83
CA ARG A 97 7.08 2.19 -11.93
C ARG A 97 8.31 1.50 -12.55
N ALA A 98 8.16 0.29 -13.08
CA ALA A 98 9.24 -0.40 -13.77
C ALA A 98 9.81 0.40 -14.95
N VAL A 99 8.94 1.10 -15.70
CA VAL A 99 9.37 2.02 -16.77
C VAL A 99 10.13 3.19 -16.19
N CYS A 100 9.60 3.85 -15.17
CA CYS A 100 10.25 4.99 -14.51
C CYS A 100 11.65 4.64 -14.02
N ASP A 101 11.77 3.57 -13.25
CA ASP A 101 13.05 3.13 -12.68
C ASP A 101 14.10 2.88 -13.79
N ASN A 102 13.68 2.27 -14.90
CA ASN A 102 14.57 2.07 -16.04
C ASN A 102 14.90 3.38 -16.77
N LEU A 103 13.95 4.31 -16.90
CA LEU A 103 14.22 5.61 -17.48
C LEU A 103 15.21 6.41 -16.62
N GLU A 104 15.01 6.46 -15.31
CA GLU A 104 15.92 7.15 -14.37
C GLU A 104 17.33 6.56 -14.39
N GLN A 105 17.46 5.23 -14.41
CA GLN A 105 18.76 4.56 -14.36
C GLN A 105 19.50 4.53 -15.69
N LYS A 106 18.78 4.34 -16.80
CA LYS A 106 19.38 4.03 -18.12
C LYS A 106 19.23 5.14 -19.15
N PHE A 107 18.28 6.05 -18.95
CA PHE A 107 17.89 7.06 -19.93
C PHE A 107 17.85 8.45 -19.29
N ILE A 108 19.02 9.08 -19.14
CA ILE A 108 19.12 10.48 -18.69
C ILE A 108 18.17 11.34 -19.52
N PHE A 109 17.38 12.18 -18.84
CA PHE A 109 16.46 13.09 -19.50
C PHE A 109 17.19 13.94 -20.55
N SER A 110 16.79 13.76 -21.80
CA SER A 110 17.32 14.43 -22.99
C SER A 110 16.21 14.60 -24.01
N ASP A 111 16.44 15.42 -25.04
CA ASP A 111 15.48 15.58 -26.15
C ASP A 111 15.18 14.24 -26.86
N ASN A 112 16.10 13.27 -26.84
CA ASN A 112 15.88 11.95 -27.44
C ASN A 112 15.01 11.02 -26.59
N THR A 113 14.84 11.31 -25.30
CA THR A 113 14.07 10.48 -24.36
C THR A 113 12.80 11.19 -23.87
N LYS A 114 12.63 12.47 -24.21
CA LYS A 114 11.54 13.33 -23.76
C LYS A 114 10.16 12.73 -24.08
N GLU A 115 10.01 12.13 -25.24
CA GLU A 115 8.80 11.46 -25.68
C GLU A 115 8.46 10.27 -24.79
N LYS A 116 9.46 9.49 -24.34
CA LYS A 116 9.26 8.39 -23.39
C LYS A 116 8.76 8.88 -22.04
N TRP A 117 9.33 9.97 -21.53
CA TRP A 117 8.89 10.60 -20.29
C TRP A 117 7.47 11.16 -20.40
N ARG A 118 7.15 11.82 -21.52
CA ARG A 118 5.81 12.32 -21.80
C ARG A 118 4.79 11.18 -21.90
N GLU A 119 5.16 10.09 -22.56
CA GLU A 119 4.31 8.90 -22.69
C GLU A 119 4.09 8.25 -21.33
N LEU A 120 5.13 8.11 -20.51
CA LEU A 120 5.02 7.63 -19.12
C LEU A 120 4.07 8.52 -18.30
N CYS A 121 4.19 9.85 -18.39
CA CYS A 121 3.27 10.77 -17.71
C CYS A 121 1.82 10.58 -18.18
N PHE A 122 1.60 10.33 -19.48
CA PHE A 122 0.27 10.01 -20.00
C PHE A 122 -0.26 8.69 -19.42
N CYS A 123 0.56 7.64 -19.40
CA CYS A 123 0.23 6.35 -18.79
C CYS A 123 -0.03 6.46 -17.27
N TRP A 124 0.49 7.50 -16.61
CA TRP A 124 0.16 7.86 -15.23
C TRP A 124 -1.05 8.76 -15.03
N SER A 125 -1.80 9.12 -16.07
CA SER A 125 -3.02 9.90 -15.91
C SER A 125 -4.09 9.19 -15.06
N SER A 126 -4.68 9.90 -14.10
CA SER A 126 -5.80 9.40 -13.29
C SER A 126 -7.02 9.02 -14.13
N ASP A 127 -7.19 9.60 -15.34
CA ASP A 127 -8.25 9.22 -16.27
C ASP A 127 -8.17 7.75 -16.71
N LEU A 128 -6.98 7.16 -16.61
CA LEU A 128 -6.78 5.75 -16.96
C LEU A 128 -7.18 4.79 -15.83
N ARG A 129 -7.39 5.32 -14.62
CA ARG A 129 -7.64 4.55 -13.37
C ARG A 129 -9.11 4.65 -13.01
N THR A 130 -9.68 5.84 -13.17
CA THR A 130 -11.07 6.10 -12.80
C THR A 130 -12.03 5.94 -13.98
N HIS A 131 -13.07 5.11 -13.84
CA HIS A 131 -14.17 4.96 -14.80
C HIS A 131 -13.74 4.68 -16.25
N ILE A 132 -12.60 4.00 -16.45
CA ILE A 132 -12.08 3.68 -17.78
C ILE A 132 -12.93 2.61 -18.49
N THR A 133 -13.27 2.84 -19.75
CA THR A 133 -13.99 1.85 -20.58
C THR A 133 -13.07 0.69 -20.97
N GLY A 134 -13.64 -0.47 -21.35
CA GLY A 134 -12.88 -1.64 -21.81
C GLY A 134 -11.87 -1.28 -22.90
N LYS A 135 -12.38 -0.68 -23.98
CA LYS A 135 -11.59 -0.26 -25.14
C LYS A 135 -10.42 0.67 -24.75
N ARG A 136 -10.69 1.75 -24.00
CA ARG A 136 -9.65 2.70 -23.59
C ARG A 136 -8.59 2.07 -22.70
N TYR A 137 -8.97 1.10 -21.87
CA TYR A 137 -8.02 0.36 -21.03
C TYR A 137 -7.06 -0.47 -21.88
N TYR A 138 -7.56 -1.26 -22.83
CA TYR A 138 -6.68 -2.07 -23.67
C TYR A 138 -5.78 -1.20 -24.57
N GLU A 139 -6.27 -0.05 -25.04
CA GLU A 139 -5.46 0.94 -25.76
C GLU A 139 -4.35 1.51 -24.86
N ALA A 140 -4.67 1.86 -23.61
CA ALA A 140 -3.69 2.38 -22.65
C ALA A 140 -2.66 1.32 -22.24
N LEU A 141 -3.10 0.07 -22.01
CA LEU A 141 -2.24 -1.05 -21.70
C LEU A 141 -1.26 -1.33 -22.84
N ALA A 142 -1.75 -1.40 -24.09
CA ALA A 142 -0.89 -1.63 -25.24
C ALA A 142 0.17 -0.53 -25.42
N ARG A 143 -0.19 0.74 -25.17
CA ARG A 143 0.77 1.87 -25.18
C ARG A 143 1.83 1.70 -24.09
N LEU A 144 1.41 1.34 -22.88
CA LEU A 144 2.32 1.14 -21.75
C LEU A 144 3.24 -0.07 -21.97
N GLU A 145 2.74 -1.17 -22.52
CA GLU A 145 3.53 -2.36 -22.87
C GLU A 145 4.56 -2.06 -23.97
N ALA A 146 4.20 -1.26 -24.98
CA ALA A 146 5.15 -0.80 -25.99
C ALA A 146 6.25 0.08 -25.38
N LEU A 147 5.89 1.03 -24.52
CA LEU A 147 6.85 1.86 -23.81
C LEU A 147 7.76 1.04 -22.89
N ALA A 148 7.21 0.03 -22.21
CA ALA A 148 7.97 -0.89 -21.38
C ALA A 148 8.99 -1.69 -22.20
N LEU A 149 8.59 -2.22 -23.35
CA LEU A 149 9.49 -2.90 -24.27
C LEU A 149 10.63 -1.98 -24.73
N GLU A 150 10.31 -0.76 -25.17
CA GLU A 150 11.29 0.24 -25.61
C GLU A 150 12.24 0.69 -24.50
N SER A 151 11.79 0.63 -23.25
CA SER A 151 12.57 1.02 -22.06
C SER A 151 13.24 -0.18 -21.39
N LYS A 152 13.04 -1.39 -21.92
CA LYS A 152 13.50 -2.67 -21.33
C LYS A 152 13.04 -2.84 -19.88
N ALA A 153 11.82 -2.40 -19.62
CA ALA A 153 11.18 -2.51 -18.33
C ALA A 153 10.29 -3.75 -18.27
N THR A 154 10.33 -4.42 -17.13
CA THR A 154 9.46 -5.54 -16.79
C THR A 154 9.10 -5.45 -15.33
N VAL A 155 7.92 -5.94 -14.97
CA VAL A 155 7.58 -6.16 -13.57
C VAL A 155 8.18 -7.50 -13.17
N SER A 156 9.11 -7.48 -12.23
CA SER A 156 9.76 -8.70 -11.75
C SER A 156 8.79 -9.50 -10.87
N GLU A 157 8.95 -10.83 -10.83
CA GLU A 157 8.17 -11.70 -9.96
C GLU A 157 9.08 -12.50 -9.04
N ALA A 158 8.62 -12.72 -7.82
CA ALA A 158 9.39 -13.46 -6.83
C ALA A 158 9.49 -14.94 -7.20
N ASP A 159 10.68 -15.39 -7.57
CA ASP A 159 10.92 -16.80 -7.86
C ASP A 159 11.16 -17.60 -6.58
N PHE A 160 10.40 -18.67 -6.40
CA PHE A 160 10.61 -19.70 -5.38
C PHE A 160 9.86 -20.98 -5.77
N GLN A 161 10.27 -22.12 -5.20
CA GLN A 161 9.57 -23.39 -5.39
C GLN A 161 9.04 -23.90 -4.05
N VAL A 162 7.90 -24.58 -4.08
CA VAL A 162 7.41 -25.35 -2.93
C VAL A 162 8.10 -26.71 -2.99
N SER A 163 9.27 -26.78 -2.38
CA SER A 163 10.17 -27.93 -2.43
C SER A 163 10.95 -28.09 -1.13
N GLY A 164 11.67 -29.20 -1.00
CA GLY A 164 12.50 -29.51 0.15
C GLY A 164 12.01 -30.71 0.95
N THR A 165 12.59 -30.91 2.12
CA THR A 165 12.25 -32.01 3.01
C THR A 165 11.03 -31.62 3.86
N PRO A 166 9.95 -32.44 3.88
CA PRO A 166 8.84 -32.20 4.80
C PRO A 166 9.34 -32.17 6.24
N ALA A 167 8.99 -31.13 7.00
CA ALA A 167 9.27 -31.11 8.42
C ALA A 167 8.49 -32.28 9.08
N ARG A 168 9.18 -33.25 9.67
CA ARG A 168 8.57 -34.36 10.42
C ARG A 168 8.67 -34.08 11.93
N ASP A 169 7.72 -34.60 12.71
CA ASP A 169 7.72 -34.53 14.18
C ASP A 169 7.89 -33.11 14.76
N HIS A 170 7.38 -32.11 14.04
CA HIS A 170 7.35 -30.74 14.49
C HIS A 170 5.99 -30.45 15.13
N GLY A 171 5.99 -29.74 16.26
CA GLY A 171 4.76 -29.25 16.87
C GLY A 171 4.11 -28.15 16.02
N ARG A 172 3.29 -27.32 16.64
CA ARG A 172 2.68 -26.15 15.99
C ARG A 172 3.71 -25.09 15.55
N MET A 173 4.91 -25.11 16.12
CA MET A 173 5.93 -24.09 15.94
C MET A 173 7.20 -24.71 15.35
N LEU A 174 7.77 -24.03 14.36
CA LEU A 174 9.10 -24.31 13.81
C LEU A 174 10.02 -23.13 14.09
N LYS A 175 11.10 -23.37 14.84
CA LYS A 175 12.10 -22.36 15.17
C LYS A 175 13.34 -22.55 14.30
N PHE A 176 13.83 -21.46 13.74
CA PHE A 176 15.07 -21.36 12.99
C PHE A 176 15.95 -20.29 13.63
N GLU A 177 17.24 -20.57 13.70
CA GLU A 177 18.23 -19.72 14.36
C GLU A 177 19.46 -19.62 13.47
N THR A 178 19.84 -18.39 13.15
CA THR A 178 21.08 -18.04 12.47
C THR A 178 21.88 -17.09 13.36
N GLN A 179 23.11 -16.76 12.99
CA GLN A 179 23.87 -15.72 13.70
C GLN A 179 23.22 -14.32 13.59
N LYS A 180 22.26 -14.14 12.69
CA LYS A 180 21.68 -12.85 12.32
C LYS A 180 20.22 -12.69 12.76
N SER A 181 19.50 -13.79 12.96
CA SER A 181 18.09 -13.73 13.32
C SER A 181 17.60 -15.01 13.98
N VAL A 182 16.54 -14.88 14.78
CA VAL A 182 15.76 -16.00 15.30
C VAL A 182 14.32 -15.83 14.86
N VAL A 183 13.80 -16.82 14.14
CA VAL A 183 12.45 -16.80 13.55
C VAL A 183 11.69 -18.04 13.96
N THR A 184 10.46 -17.85 14.45
CA THR A 184 9.53 -18.94 14.78
C THR A 184 8.29 -18.83 13.89
N LEU A 185 7.99 -19.90 13.16
CA LEU A 185 6.85 -19.99 12.23
C LEU A 185 5.76 -20.89 12.80
N ASN A 186 4.50 -20.52 12.58
CA ASN A 186 3.32 -21.25 13.05
C ASN A 186 2.77 -22.15 11.93
N THR A 187 3.04 -23.45 11.99
CA THR A 187 2.62 -24.43 10.98
C THR A 187 1.12 -24.72 11.02
N ALA A 188 0.45 -24.41 12.13
CA ALA A 188 -1.02 -24.48 12.19
C ALA A 188 -1.71 -23.26 11.55
N LYS A 189 -0.94 -22.27 11.09
CA LYS A 189 -1.42 -20.98 10.56
C LYS A 189 -0.59 -20.52 9.34
N GLY A 190 -0.36 -21.45 8.40
CA GLY A 190 0.22 -21.20 7.09
C GLY A 190 1.56 -20.50 7.16
N LEU A 191 2.43 -20.90 8.09
CA LEU A 191 3.73 -20.28 8.30
C LEU A 191 3.66 -18.80 8.69
N ALA A 192 2.58 -18.37 9.35
CA ALA A 192 2.54 -17.07 10.01
C ALA A 192 3.72 -16.93 10.97
N VAL A 193 4.35 -15.75 10.97
CA VAL A 193 5.47 -15.47 11.86
C VAL A 193 4.95 -15.33 13.28
N GLN A 194 5.30 -16.30 14.13
CA GLN A 194 4.95 -16.28 15.54
C GLN A 194 5.80 -15.24 16.27
N LYS A 195 7.11 -15.24 16.04
CA LYS A 195 8.08 -14.26 16.56
C LYS A 195 9.28 -14.19 15.62
N ALA A 196 9.80 -13.00 15.39
CA ALA A 196 11.07 -12.79 14.72
C ALA A 196 11.89 -11.73 15.47
N SER A 197 13.19 -11.98 15.56
CA SER A 197 14.17 -11.13 16.24
C SER A 197 15.47 -11.08 15.44
N PHE A 198 16.21 -9.99 15.61
CA PHE A 198 17.45 -9.72 14.88
C PHE A 198 18.57 -9.46 15.88
N ALA A 199 19.79 -9.84 15.53
CA ALA A 199 20.97 -9.71 16.39
C ALA A 199 21.28 -8.25 16.77
N SER A 200 21.08 -7.29 15.87
CA SER A 200 21.25 -5.85 16.11
C SER A 200 20.22 -5.26 17.08
N HIS A 201 19.10 -5.97 17.30
CA HIS A 201 18.12 -5.66 18.35
C HIS A 201 18.29 -6.58 19.56
N GLU A 202 19.51 -7.08 19.80
CA GLU A 202 19.84 -7.96 20.93
C GLU A 202 18.99 -9.23 20.99
N ASN A 203 18.48 -9.70 19.84
CA ASN A 203 17.53 -10.80 19.72
C ASN A 203 16.22 -10.60 20.51
N VAL A 204 15.86 -9.36 20.84
CA VAL A 204 14.53 -9.03 21.35
C VAL A 204 13.51 -9.17 20.21
N PRO A 205 12.41 -9.94 20.40
CA PRO A 205 11.36 -10.10 19.38
C PRO A 205 10.83 -8.73 18.91
N SER A 206 10.97 -8.47 17.62
CA SER A 206 10.58 -7.20 17.01
C SER A 206 9.17 -7.25 16.45
N PHE A 207 8.80 -8.33 15.75
CA PHE A 207 7.46 -8.52 15.21
C PHE A 207 7.00 -9.97 15.33
N GLY A 208 5.69 -10.21 15.23
CA GLY A 208 5.13 -11.55 15.33
C GLY A 208 3.62 -11.59 15.49
N THR A 209 3.16 -12.59 16.24
CA THR A 209 1.74 -12.80 16.52
C THR A 209 1.40 -12.30 17.92
N LEU A 210 0.40 -11.43 18.04
CA LEU A 210 -0.28 -11.14 19.31
C LEU A 210 -1.53 -12.01 19.38
N GLY A 211 -1.60 -12.88 20.39
CA GLY A 211 -2.69 -13.85 20.52
C GLY A 211 -3.94 -13.26 21.16
N HIS A 212 -5.07 -13.95 21.00
CA HIS A 212 -6.29 -13.69 21.75
C HIS A 212 -6.01 -13.63 23.26
N GLY A 213 -6.58 -12.62 23.92
CA GLY A 213 -6.35 -12.36 25.35
C GLY A 213 -5.07 -11.60 25.68
N TYR A 214 -4.28 -11.19 24.67
CA TYR A 214 -3.16 -10.27 24.91
C TYR A 214 -3.65 -8.87 25.32
N PHE A 215 -4.69 -8.37 24.65
CA PHE A 215 -5.29 -7.07 24.96
C PHE A 215 -6.48 -7.22 25.92
N GLU A 216 -6.66 -6.21 26.77
CA GLU A 216 -7.82 -6.12 27.66
C GLU A 216 -9.11 -5.67 26.92
N GLU A 217 -8.96 -5.11 25.73
CA GLU A 217 -10.07 -4.60 24.91
C GLU A 217 -10.76 -5.69 24.09
N ILE A 218 -12.09 -5.66 24.11
CA ILE A 218 -12.94 -6.60 23.36
C ILE A 218 -12.74 -6.46 21.84
N ASP A 219 -12.58 -5.23 21.35
CA ASP A 219 -12.37 -4.94 19.92
C ASP A 219 -11.05 -5.55 19.39
N LEU A 220 -10.11 -5.88 20.28
CA LEU A 220 -8.86 -6.56 19.97
C LEU A 220 -8.87 -8.04 20.40
N GLY A 221 -10.06 -8.63 20.53
CA GLY A 221 -10.27 -10.02 20.91
C GLY A 221 -9.93 -11.05 19.81
N ALA A 222 -9.15 -10.71 18.78
CA ALA A 222 -8.74 -11.62 17.72
C ALA A 222 -7.25 -11.98 17.82
N ASP A 223 -6.83 -13.06 17.16
CA ASP A 223 -5.41 -13.33 16.94
C ASP A 223 -4.86 -12.45 15.81
N PHE A 224 -3.76 -11.75 16.08
CA PHE A 224 -3.10 -10.84 15.15
C PHE A 224 -1.82 -11.47 14.57
N PHE A 225 -1.98 -12.39 13.62
CA PHE A 225 -0.87 -13.07 12.92
C PHE A 225 -0.03 -12.13 12.05
N SER A 226 1.26 -12.42 11.91
CA SER A 226 2.16 -11.75 10.95
C SER A 226 2.48 -12.64 9.75
N GLY A 227 2.74 -12.03 8.60
CA GLY A 227 3.09 -12.67 7.34
C GLY A 227 1.91 -13.31 6.60
N HIS A 228 0.67 -12.98 6.97
CA HIS A 228 -0.53 -13.57 6.38
C HIS A 228 -1.17 -12.64 5.34
N ILE A 229 -2.13 -13.17 4.60
CA ILE A 229 -2.98 -12.43 3.65
C ILE A 229 -4.44 -12.42 4.10
N ILE A 230 -5.17 -11.41 3.64
CA ILE A 230 -6.62 -11.33 3.70
C ILE A 230 -7.13 -10.87 2.34
N MET A 231 -7.97 -11.69 1.72
CA MET A 231 -8.74 -11.28 0.54
C MET A 231 -10.21 -11.42 0.85
N GLU A 232 -10.98 -10.39 0.53
CA GLU A 232 -12.40 -10.37 0.82
C GLU A 232 -13.12 -9.54 -0.25
N GLY A 233 -14.34 -9.94 -0.57
CA GLY A 233 -15.14 -9.20 -1.53
C GLY A 233 -16.62 -9.52 -1.41
N PRO A 234 -17.49 -8.64 -1.96
CA PRO A 234 -18.91 -8.78 -1.70
C PRO A 234 -19.49 -10.03 -2.37
N GLY A 235 -20.18 -10.85 -1.57
CA GLY A 235 -20.74 -12.14 -2.00
C GLY A 235 -19.73 -13.28 -2.05
N MET A 236 -18.49 -13.06 -1.60
CA MET A 236 -17.42 -14.07 -1.57
C MET A 236 -17.01 -14.36 -0.12
N PRO A 237 -16.69 -15.61 0.22
CA PRO A 237 -16.03 -15.93 1.49
C PRO A 237 -14.70 -15.18 1.62
N LYS A 238 -14.33 -14.85 2.86
CA LYS A 238 -13.00 -14.33 3.18
C LYS A 238 -11.95 -15.43 3.00
N ASP A 239 -10.95 -15.15 2.19
CA ASP A 239 -9.77 -15.98 1.98
C ASP A 239 -8.61 -15.50 2.87
N THR A 240 -7.96 -16.46 3.54
CA THR A 240 -6.71 -16.23 4.29
C THR A 240 -5.82 -17.44 4.13
N ASP A 241 -4.51 -17.26 4.28
CA ASP A 241 -3.53 -18.34 4.32
C ASP A 241 -3.39 -18.97 5.72
N LEU A 242 -4.30 -18.69 6.65
CA LEU A 242 -4.20 -19.16 8.05
C LEU A 242 -4.70 -20.60 8.25
N ALA A 243 -4.14 -21.53 7.48
CA ALA A 243 -4.47 -22.96 7.50
C ALA A 243 -3.36 -23.81 8.15
N ARG A 244 -3.67 -25.04 8.58
CA ARG A 244 -2.63 -25.99 8.99
C ARG A 244 -1.91 -26.50 7.73
N VAL A 245 -0.58 -26.49 7.76
CA VAL A 245 0.27 -26.94 6.65
C VAL A 245 1.35 -27.92 7.12
N THR A 246 1.81 -28.75 6.21
CA THR A 246 3.06 -29.50 6.35
C THR A 246 4.13 -28.76 5.56
N PRO A 247 5.01 -27.98 6.21
CA PRO A 247 6.02 -27.21 5.48
C PRO A 247 7.08 -28.10 4.87
N LEU A 248 7.57 -27.66 3.71
CA LEU A 248 8.78 -28.17 3.09
C LEU A 248 9.93 -27.21 3.39
N ILE A 249 11.05 -27.76 3.84
CA ILE A 249 12.26 -27.02 4.19
C ILE A 249 13.34 -27.33 3.18
N ASP A 250 13.83 -26.29 2.52
CA ASP A 250 14.99 -26.32 1.62
C ASP A 250 16.05 -25.36 2.13
N GLU A 251 17.31 -25.77 2.08
CA GLU A 251 18.41 -25.01 2.70
C GLU A 251 19.62 -24.96 1.77
N ASN A 252 20.12 -23.76 1.53
CA ASN A 252 21.36 -23.51 0.81
C ASN A 252 22.30 -22.63 1.66
N ASP A 253 23.44 -22.22 1.11
CA ASP A 253 24.44 -21.42 1.84
C ASP A 253 23.96 -20.00 2.20
N GLU A 254 23.00 -19.44 1.45
CA GLU A 254 22.52 -18.07 1.63
C GLU A 254 21.34 -17.98 2.62
N PHE A 255 20.37 -18.87 2.50
CA PHE A 255 19.13 -18.84 3.27
C PHE A 255 18.50 -20.23 3.46
N THR A 256 17.66 -20.33 4.49
CA THR A 256 16.72 -21.44 4.66
C THR A 256 15.35 -20.99 4.16
N THR A 257 14.73 -21.76 3.26
CA THR A 257 13.38 -21.52 2.74
C THR A 257 12.42 -22.52 3.37
N VAL A 258 11.33 -22.00 3.96
CA VAL A 258 10.22 -22.80 4.48
C VAL A 258 8.99 -22.48 3.64
N SER A 259 8.46 -23.47 2.93
CA SER A 259 7.40 -23.26 1.94
C SER A 259 6.20 -24.19 2.12
N CYS A 260 5.04 -23.77 1.63
CA CYS A 260 3.81 -24.57 1.59
C CYS A 260 2.87 -24.07 0.49
N SER A 261 1.95 -24.93 0.08
CA SER A 261 0.80 -24.59 -0.76
C SER A 261 -0.48 -24.61 0.06
N ILE A 262 -1.39 -23.68 -0.20
CA ILE A 262 -2.64 -23.49 0.53
C ILE A 262 -3.77 -23.27 -0.48
N ASP A 263 -4.82 -24.08 -0.37
CA ASP A 263 -6.04 -23.90 -1.15
C ASP A 263 -6.83 -22.71 -0.61
N LEU A 264 -7.26 -21.84 -1.52
CA LEU A 264 -8.14 -20.71 -1.28
C LEU A 264 -9.47 -20.94 -1.99
N TYR A 265 -10.52 -20.23 -1.58
CA TYR A 265 -11.78 -20.27 -2.30
C TYR A 265 -11.63 -19.78 -3.75
N GLN A 266 -10.77 -18.78 -3.98
CA GLN A 266 -10.52 -18.18 -5.30
C GLN A 266 -9.35 -18.81 -6.08
N GLY A 267 -8.78 -19.93 -5.63
CA GLY A 267 -7.66 -20.59 -6.31
C GLY A 267 -6.64 -21.15 -5.33
N MET A 268 -5.35 -20.92 -5.59
CA MET A 268 -4.26 -21.45 -4.78
C MET A 268 -3.25 -20.36 -4.43
N LEU A 269 -2.65 -20.49 -3.25
CA LEU A 269 -1.53 -19.68 -2.80
C LEU A 269 -0.36 -20.58 -2.43
N ASP A 270 0.77 -20.36 -3.08
CA ASP A 270 2.05 -20.80 -2.55
C ASP A 270 2.63 -19.70 -1.66
N LYS A 271 3.18 -20.09 -0.53
CA LYS A 271 3.83 -19.20 0.41
C LYS A 271 5.20 -19.74 0.79
N ALA A 272 6.17 -18.85 0.92
CA ALA A 272 7.47 -19.18 1.47
C ALA A 272 7.98 -18.11 2.43
N VAL A 273 8.78 -18.53 3.40
CA VAL A 273 9.56 -17.65 4.27
C VAL A 273 11.03 -17.98 4.07
N ARG A 274 11.83 -16.97 3.67
CA ARG A 274 13.29 -17.07 3.57
C ARG A 274 13.94 -16.43 4.78
N ILE A 275 14.80 -17.19 5.44
CA ILE A 275 15.56 -16.76 6.61
C ILE A 275 17.02 -16.69 6.20
N HIS A 276 17.54 -15.47 6.10
CA HIS A 276 18.90 -15.24 5.60
C HIS A 276 19.94 -15.61 6.67
N LYS A 277 21.01 -16.28 6.23
CA LYS A 277 22.10 -16.72 7.12
C LYS A 277 23.18 -15.64 7.28
N GLY A 278 23.48 -14.91 6.20
CA GLY A 278 24.55 -13.91 6.16
C GLY A 278 24.14 -12.49 6.53
N LYS A 279 22.82 -12.19 6.59
CA LYS A 279 22.29 -10.84 6.86
C LYS A 279 21.03 -10.90 7.72
N GLU A 280 20.74 -9.81 8.40
CA GLU A 280 19.55 -9.64 9.23
C GLU A 280 18.34 -9.34 8.33
N GLN A 281 17.76 -10.40 7.77
CA GLN A 281 16.67 -10.27 6.81
C GLN A 281 15.77 -11.50 6.85
N VAL A 282 14.47 -11.26 6.86
CA VAL A 282 13.44 -12.28 6.65
C VAL A 282 12.58 -11.85 5.48
N ASP A 283 12.47 -12.70 4.46
CA ASP A 283 11.56 -12.43 3.35
C ASP A 283 10.33 -13.32 3.45
N ILE A 284 9.15 -12.76 3.16
CA ILE A 284 7.90 -13.48 3.08
C ILE A 284 7.40 -13.36 1.64
N LEU A 285 7.21 -14.49 0.98
CA LEU A 285 6.93 -14.61 -0.44
C LEU A 285 5.56 -15.24 -0.66
N TYR A 286 4.87 -14.77 -1.68
CA TYR A 286 3.54 -15.21 -2.08
C TYR A 286 3.54 -15.44 -3.58
N ARG A 287 2.99 -16.56 -4.03
CA ARG A 287 2.65 -16.79 -5.44
C ARG A 287 1.17 -17.14 -5.53
N PHE A 288 0.43 -16.21 -6.11
CA PHE A 288 -1.00 -16.33 -6.34
C PHE A 288 -1.25 -17.06 -7.64
N ALA A 289 -2.17 -18.02 -7.62
CA ALA A 289 -2.76 -18.63 -8.80
C ALA A 289 -4.29 -18.63 -8.61
N LEU A 290 -4.90 -17.48 -8.87
CA LEU A 290 -6.34 -17.26 -8.64
C LEU A 290 -7.12 -17.36 -9.95
N ASP A 291 -8.39 -17.79 -9.83
CA ASP A 291 -9.31 -17.91 -10.95
C ASP A 291 -9.65 -16.54 -11.57
N CYS A 292 -9.64 -15.49 -10.76
CA CYS A 292 -9.86 -14.11 -11.16
C CYS A 292 -9.20 -13.16 -10.14
N ARG A 293 -9.18 -11.85 -10.43
CA ARG A 293 -8.72 -10.87 -9.44
C ARG A 293 -9.74 -10.77 -8.31
N PRO A 294 -9.29 -10.56 -7.05
CA PRO A 294 -10.20 -10.40 -5.92
C PRO A 294 -11.19 -9.26 -6.15
N PRO A 295 -12.51 -9.49 -6.05
CA PRO A 295 -13.53 -8.51 -6.42
C PRO A 295 -13.73 -7.38 -5.37
N GLY A 296 -13.05 -7.47 -4.23
CA GLY A 296 -13.07 -6.46 -3.17
C GLY A 296 -11.66 -5.93 -2.90
N PHE A 297 -11.03 -6.42 -1.85
CA PHE A 297 -9.65 -6.07 -1.52
C PHE A 297 -8.75 -7.30 -1.38
N ALA A 298 -7.46 -7.08 -1.54
CA ALA A 298 -6.42 -8.06 -1.31
C ALA A 298 -5.26 -7.42 -0.55
N ARG A 299 -5.22 -7.68 0.76
CA ARG A 299 -4.25 -7.11 1.70
C ARG A 299 -3.31 -8.22 2.14
N ILE A 300 -2.02 -7.98 2.02
CA ILE A 300 -0.96 -8.98 2.16
C ILE A 300 0.14 -8.48 3.09
N GLY A 301 1.09 -9.35 3.44
CA GLY A 301 2.30 -8.93 4.16
C GLY A 301 2.03 -8.26 5.51
N HIS A 302 1.03 -8.72 6.27
CA HIS A 302 0.72 -8.09 7.56
C HIS A 302 1.88 -8.25 8.54
N VAL A 303 2.35 -7.18 9.16
CA VAL A 303 3.43 -7.20 10.16
C VAL A 303 2.96 -6.49 11.42
N THR A 304 2.76 -7.25 12.50
CA THR A 304 2.39 -6.73 13.83
C THR A 304 3.65 -6.53 14.67
N LEU A 305 3.87 -5.31 15.14
CA LEU A 305 4.98 -4.97 16.03
C LEU A 305 4.73 -5.55 17.44
N LEU A 306 5.77 -6.06 18.08
CA LEU A 306 5.72 -6.51 19.48
C LEU A 306 6.16 -5.38 20.41
N THR A 307 5.18 -4.58 20.84
CA THR A 307 5.38 -3.28 21.50
C THR A 307 5.57 -3.34 23.02
N ALA A 308 5.44 -4.52 23.63
CA ALA A 308 5.47 -4.67 25.10
C ALA A 308 6.73 -4.07 25.76
N ASP A 309 7.89 -4.23 25.11
CA ASP A 309 9.18 -3.75 25.60
C ASP A 309 9.64 -2.49 24.82
N MET A 310 8.71 -1.60 24.47
CA MET A 310 8.98 -0.36 23.74
C MET A 310 8.32 0.84 24.43
N ASP A 311 8.93 2.02 24.31
CA ASP A 311 8.34 3.25 24.82
C ASP A 311 7.18 3.70 23.92
N ALA A 312 5.95 3.59 24.43
CA ALA A 312 4.72 3.92 23.71
C ALA A 312 4.70 5.37 23.18
N GLU A 313 5.33 6.31 23.89
CA GLU A 313 5.38 7.72 23.53
C GLU A 313 6.38 8.00 22.39
N LYS A 314 7.24 7.03 22.08
CA LYS A 314 8.27 7.14 21.04
C LYS A 314 7.98 6.23 19.85
N LEU A 315 6.80 5.62 19.77
CA LEU A 315 6.37 4.84 18.61
C LEU A 315 6.12 5.75 17.40
N PHE A 316 6.47 5.26 16.22
CA PHE A 316 6.32 5.98 14.97
C PHE A 316 6.18 5.03 13.78
N TYR A 317 5.75 5.61 12.64
CA TYR A 317 6.06 5.05 11.33
C TYR A 317 6.61 6.14 10.40
N SER A 318 7.36 5.75 9.38
CA SER A 318 7.85 6.67 8.35
C SER A 318 7.80 6.04 6.96
N THR A 319 7.66 6.89 5.94
CA THR A 319 7.58 6.50 4.52
C THR A 319 7.78 7.71 3.61
N CYS A 320 8.04 7.49 2.33
CA CYS A 320 8.02 8.55 1.33
C CYS A 320 6.65 8.58 0.61
N ASN A 321 5.90 9.69 0.72
CA ASN A 321 4.63 9.86 -0.02
C ASN A 321 4.78 10.65 -1.34
N GLY A 322 5.98 10.68 -1.93
CA GLY A 322 6.30 11.41 -3.16
C GLY A 322 7.38 12.49 -3.00
N GLY A 323 7.89 12.70 -1.79
CA GLY A 323 9.02 13.58 -1.48
C GLY A 323 10.06 12.87 -0.62
N ASN A 324 10.63 13.61 0.34
CA ASN A 324 11.52 13.04 1.36
C ASN A 324 10.77 12.09 2.30
N GLU A 325 11.51 11.32 3.09
CA GLU A 325 10.94 10.45 4.13
C GLU A 325 10.20 11.32 5.17
N GLU A 326 8.91 11.08 5.34
CA GLU A 326 8.06 11.72 6.34
C GLU A 326 7.93 10.81 7.56
N HIS A 327 7.96 11.41 8.76
CA HIS A 327 7.95 10.69 10.03
C HIS A 327 6.70 11.04 10.85
N PHE A 328 5.92 10.02 11.21
CA PHE A 328 4.63 10.18 11.87
C PHE A 328 4.64 9.57 13.28
N PRO A 329 4.57 10.39 14.35
CA PRO A 329 4.47 9.89 15.72
C PRO A 329 3.11 9.22 15.98
N LEU A 330 3.11 8.18 16.81
CA LEU A 330 1.92 7.37 17.12
C LEU A 330 1.39 7.55 18.55
N ALA A 331 2.07 8.35 19.38
CA ALA A 331 1.67 8.61 20.76
C ALA A 331 0.23 9.15 20.84
N GLY A 332 -0.62 8.49 21.62
CA GLY A 332 -2.02 8.87 21.80
C GLY A 332 -2.93 8.70 20.57
N MET A 333 -2.45 8.12 19.47
CA MET A 333 -3.21 7.99 18.22
C MET A 333 -3.95 6.65 18.14
N THR A 334 -5.18 6.68 17.61
CA THR A 334 -5.94 5.48 17.24
C THR A 334 -6.56 5.69 15.87
N PHE A 335 -6.20 4.86 14.90
CA PHE A 335 -6.70 4.90 13.53
C PHE A 335 -6.46 3.56 12.81
N ASP A 336 -7.22 3.32 11.75
CA ASP A 336 -7.02 2.21 10.83
C ASP A 336 -7.19 2.72 9.39
N HIS A 337 -6.10 2.81 8.63
CA HIS A 337 -6.17 3.24 7.23
C HIS A 337 -7.08 2.36 6.37
N SER A 338 -7.32 1.12 6.83
CA SER A 338 -8.08 0.12 6.11
C SER A 338 -9.55 0.04 6.51
N ASP A 339 -10.00 0.94 7.41
CA ASP A 339 -11.41 1.11 7.73
C ASP A 339 -12.19 1.44 6.46
N ASN A 340 -13.29 0.72 6.26
CA ASN A 340 -14.17 0.95 5.14
C ASN A 340 -14.97 2.24 5.34
N ILE A 341 -14.99 3.10 4.33
CA ILE A 341 -15.82 4.32 4.34
C ILE A 341 -17.28 3.96 4.08
N SER A 342 -17.52 2.94 3.25
CA SER A 342 -18.85 2.43 2.94
C SER A 342 -18.75 0.99 2.43
N PHE A 343 -19.88 0.34 2.17
CA PHE A 343 -19.88 -0.98 1.51
C PHE A 343 -19.20 -1.00 0.14
N ALA A 344 -19.13 0.15 -0.54
CA ALA A 344 -18.52 0.26 -1.84
C ALA A 344 -17.05 0.69 -1.76
N VAL A 345 -16.60 1.28 -0.65
CA VAL A 345 -15.27 1.89 -0.50
C VAL A 345 -14.54 1.23 0.65
N SER A 346 -13.61 0.35 0.30
CA SER A 346 -12.98 -0.64 1.18
C SER A 346 -11.89 -0.10 2.11
N ALA A 347 -11.28 1.04 1.80
CA ALA A 347 -10.26 1.67 2.64
C ALA A 347 -10.53 3.17 2.81
N SER A 348 -10.02 3.75 3.89
CA SER A 348 -10.20 5.17 4.21
C SER A 348 -8.98 6.01 3.82
N GLN A 349 -7.79 5.43 3.93
CA GLN A 349 -6.50 6.07 3.71
C GLN A 349 -5.48 5.05 3.17
N GLY A 350 -4.29 5.54 2.88
CA GLY A 350 -3.13 4.71 2.57
C GLY A 350 -1.87 5.56 2.49
N LEU A 351 -0.75 4.89 2.24
CA LEU A 351 0.58 5.46 2.10
C LEU A 351 1.03 5.41 0.65
N GLY A 352 1.76 6.44 0.21
CA GLY A 352 2.30 6.53 -1.14
C GLY A 352 3.41 5.51 -1.37
N MET A 353 4.31 5.34 -0.38
CA MET A 353 5.39 4.36 -0.39
C MET A 353 6.22 4.41 -1.69
N THR A 354 6.59 5.61 -2.13
CA THR A 354 7.21 5.85 -3.45
C THR A 354 8.65 5.33 -3.54
N ASP A 355 9.28 5.05 -2.41
CA ASP A 355 10.58 4.36 -2.29
C ASP A 355 10.42 2.86 -1.93
N SER A 356 9.18 2.34 -1.99
CA SER A 356 8.82 0.94 -1.77
C SER A 356 9.13 0.38 -0.39
N LYS A 357 9.23 1.25 0.62
CA LYS A 357 9.42 0.85 2.01
C LYS A 357 8.59 1.65 3.00
N ILE A 358 8.29 0.99 4.12
CA ILE A 358 7.73 1.61 5.31
C ILE A 358 8.61 1.20 6.48
N VAL A 359 8.89 2.17 7.35
CA VAL A 359 9.56 1.90 8.61
C VAL A 359 8.55 2.05 9.74
N LEU A 360 8.58 1.12 10.69
CA LEU A 360 7.69 1.08 11.85
C LEU A 360 8.49 0.69 13.08
N GLY A 361 8.37 1.45 14.17
CA GLY A 361 9.16 1.15 15.36
C GLY A 361 9.01 2.17 16.47
N GLY A 362 10.04 2.24 17.29
CA GLY A 362 10.19 3.24 18.35
C GLY A 362 11.65 3.54 18.61
N ARG A 363 11.94 4.18 19.75
CA ARG A 363 13.31 4.55 20.15
C ARG A 363 14.22 3.33 20.30
N GLU A 364 13.68 2.23 20.80
CA GLU A 364 14.46 1.03 21.12
C GLU A 364 14.86 0.25 19.87
N ARG A 365 13.94 0.14 18.90
CA ARG A 365 14.08 -0.68 17.69
C ARG A 365 13.06 -0.29 16.64
N ALA A 366 13.43 -0.41 15.38
CA ALA A 366 12.52 -0.21 14.26
C ALA A 366 12.70 -1.29 13.19
N LEU A 367 11.68 -1.48 12.36
CA LEU A 367 11.72 -2.42 11.25
C LEU A 367 11.54 -1.64 9.96
N GLU A 368 12.38 -1.92 8.97
CA GLU A 368 12.11 -1.57 7.58
C GLU A 368 11.40 -2.76 6.92
N ILE A 369 10.23 -2.50 6.34
CA ILE A 369 9.48 -3.45 5.54
C ILE A 369 9.41 -2.89 4.13
N SER A 370 10.03 -3.59 3.18
CA SER A 370 10.07 -3.19 1.78
C SER A 370 9.43 -4.23 0.87
N ALA A 371 8.83 -3.79 -0.23
CA ALA A 371 8.53 -4.71 -1.32
C ALA A 371 9.85 -5.37 -1.80
N LEU A 372 9.79 -6.64 -2.19
CA LEU A 372 10.98 -7.33 -2.71
C LEU A 372 11.48 -6.69 -4.02
N TYR A 373 10.53 -6.19 -4.82
CA TYR A 373 10.78 -5.49 -6.06
C TYR A 373 10.20 -4.07 -5.96
N PRO A 374 11.02 -3.01 -6.11
CA PRO A 374 10.57 -1.64 -5.99
C PRO A 374 9.43 -1.28 -6.93
N GLU A 375 9.36 -1.91 -8.10
CA GLU A 375 8.35 -1.63 -9.10
C GLU A 375 6.94 -2.14 -8.72
N HIS A 376 6.78 -2.96 -7.68
CA HIS A 376 5.45 -3.40 -7.25
C HIS A 376 4.65 -2.22 -6.68
N GLY A 377 3.54 -1.88 -7.33
CA GLY A 377 2.69 -0.73 -7.03
C GLY A 377 1.78 -0.90 -5.82
N PHE A 378 2.29 -1.45 -4.71
CA PHE A 378 1.52 -1.62 -3.48
C PHE A 378 1.17 -0.28 -2.82
N VAL A 379 0.03 -0.25 -2.15
CA VAL A 379 -0.30 0.81 -1.18
C VAL A 379 -0.05 0.27 0.21
N GLY A 380 0.80 0.95 0.98
CA GLY A 380 0.99 0.63 2.38
C GLY A 380 -0.13 1.18 3.25
N MET A 381 -0.43 0.50 4.36
CA MET A 381 -1.47 0.89 5.31
C MET A 381 -0.99 0.61 6.73
N VAL A 382 -1.33 1.50 7.65
CA VAL A 382 -1.00 1.38 9.07
C VAL A 382 -2.30 1.34 9.88
N LYS A 383 -2.29 0.45 10.88
CA LYS A 383 -3.29 0.41 11.95
C LYS A 383 -2.58 0.64 13.27
N CYS A 384 -3.05 1.64 14.01
CA CYS A 384 -2.59 1.96 15.35
C CYS A 384 -3.79 2.03 16.28
N ARG A 385 -3.70 1.43 17.46
CA ARG A 385 -4.72 1.56 18.50
C ARG A 385 -4.05 1.59 19.86
N GLN A 386 -4.35 2.63 20.63
CA GLN A 386 -3.98 2.68 22.04
C GLN A 386 -4.72 1.56 22.77
N ALA A 387 -3.96 0.70 23.44
CA ALA A 387 -4.49 -0.47 24.13
C ALA A 387 -3.57 -0.89 25.29
N ALA A 388 -4.13 -1.65 26.22
CA ALA A 388 -3.38 -2.28 27.31
C ALA A 388 -3.04 -3.75 26.96
N PRO A 389 -1.83 -4.26 27.29
CA PRO A 389 -0.79 -3.60 28.09
C PRO A 389 0.12 -2.64 27.31
N SER A 390 0.11 -2.68 25.98
CA SER A 390 0.87 -1.77 25.12
C SER A 390 0.11 -1.47 23.82
N PRO A 391 0.42 -0.38 23.10
CA PRO A 391 -0.30 -0.03 21.87
C PRO A 391 -0.22 -1.12 20.80
N PHE A 392 -1.34 -1.37 20.13
CA PHE A 392 -1.38 -2.20 18.93
C PHE A 392 -0.86 -1.39 17.74
N VAL A 393 0.18 -1.88 17.07
CA VAL A 393 0.73 -1.24 15.87
C VAL A 393 1.01 -2.30 14.80
N ARG A 394 0.47 -2.07 13.60
CA ARG A 394 0.59 -2.99 12.48
C ARG A 394 0.69 -2.25 11.16
N VAL A 395 1.52 -2.78 10.26
CA VAL A 395 1.54 -2.41 8.83
C VAL A 395 1.05 -3.58 7.98
N PHE A 396 0.47 -3.27 6.82
CA PHE A 396 0.15 -4.23 5.77
C PHE A 396 0.09 -3.51 4.43
N PHE A 397 0.04 -4.27 3.35
CA PHE A 397 0.10 -3.75 1.99
C PHE A 397 -1.10 -4.21 1.22
N SER A 398 -1.65 -3.35 0.36
CA SER A 398 -2.75 -3.70 -0.51
C SER A 398 -2.30 -3.74 -1.96
N MET A 399 -2.78 -4.75 -2.69
CA MET A 399 -2.62 -4.89 -4.14
C MET A 399 -3.94 -4.75 -4.89
N GLN A 400 -5.05 -4.65 -4.16
CA GLN A 400 -6.38 -4.46 -4.71
C GLN A 400 -7.24 -3.84 -3.61
N GLU A 401 -7.98 -2.80 -3.96
CA GLU A 401 -9.06 -2.27 -3.13
C GLU A 401 -10.29 -2.06 -4.03
N MET A 402 -11.43 -1.80 -3.42
CA MET A 402 -12.69 -1.51 -4.09
C MET A 402 -13.20 -0.11 -3.76
N ASP A 403 -13.66 0.61 -4.79
CA ASP A 403 -14.44 1.85 -4.71
C ASP A 403 -15.51 1.87 -5.84
N GLU A 404 -16.17 3.00 -6.10
CA GLU A 404 -17.19 3.08 -7.17
C GLU A 404 -16.61 3.06 -8.61
N THR A 405 -15.29 3.12 -8.75
CA THR A 405 -14.59 2.96 -10.05
C THR A 405 -14.30 1.49 -10.35
N SER A 406 -14.39 0.61 -9.34
CA SER A 406 -14.20 -0.82 -9.48
C SER A 406 -15.29 -1.41 -10.37
N LEU A 407 -14.87 -2.07 -11.44
CA LEU A 407 -15.78 -2.73 -12.38
C LEU A 407 -15.90 -4.20 -11.99
N ARG A 408 -16.99 -4.56 -11.30
CA ARG A 408 -17.34 -5.98 -11.08
C ARG A 408 -17.82 -6.63 -12.36
N GLY A 409 -17.45 -7.89 -12.56
CA GLY A 409 -18.20 -8.84 -13.42
C GLY A 409 -18.38 -8.44 -14.89
N CYS A 410 -17.56 -7.53 -15.42
CA CYS A 410 -17.65 -7.13 -16.83
C CYS A 410 -16.77 -8.06 -17.70
N GLY A 411 -17.24 -9.29 -17.90
CA GLY A 411 -16.55 -10.32 -18.68
C GLY A 411 -15.74 -11.31 -17.83
N PRO A 412 -15.21 -12.39 -18.43
CA PRO A 412 -14.30 -13.29 -17.71
C PRO A 412 -13.04 -12.49 -17.36
N ASP A 413 -12.88 -12.14 -16.09
CA ASP A 413 -11.63 -11.59 -15.60
C ASP A 413 -10.57 -12.68 -15.79
N PRO A 414 -9.41 -12.39 -16.42
CA PRO A 414 -8.38 -13.40 -16.59
C PRO A 414 -7.93 -13.96 -15.24
N LYS A 415 -7.41 -15.19 -15.28
CA LYS A 415 -6.70 -15.78 -14.15
C LYS A 415 -5.65 -14.79 -13.64
N PHE A 416 -5.60 -14.63 -12.33
CA PHE A 416 -4.61 -13.77 -11.70
C PHE A 416 -3.46 -14.64 -11.19
N ASN A 417 -2.36 -14.63 -11.94
CA ASN A 417 -1.10 -15.23 -11.54
C ASN A 417 -0.11 -14.10 -11.26
N PHE A 418 0.44 -14.08 -10.06
CA PHE A 418 1.42 -13.07 -9.68
C PHE A 418 2.23 -13.54 -8.46
N SER A 419 3.54 -13.33 -8.50
CA SER A 419 4.45 -13.67 -7.43
C SER A 419 5.14 -12.44 -6.86
N THR A 420 5.08 -12.27 -5.55
CA THR A 420 5.58 -11.10 -4.84
C THR A 420 6.11 -11.49 -3.45
N GLY A 421 6.60 -10.51 -2.71
CA GLY A 421 6.99 -10.68 -1.33
C GLY A 421 7.45 -9.38 -0.70
N PHE A 422 7.73 -9.48 0.59
CA PHE A 422 8.26 -8.38 1.39
C PHE A 422 9.53 -8.82 2.09
N SER A 423 10.47 -7.90 2.17
CA SER A 423 11.68 -8.05 2.97
C SER A 423 11.51 -7.28 4.28
N ILE A 424 11.83 -7.93 5.40
CA ILE A 424 11.76 -7.33 6.73
C ILE A 424 13.17 -7.33 7.32
N LYS A 425 13.65 -6.15 7.69
CA LYS A 425 15.00 -5.92 8.19
C LYS A 425 14.97 -5.05 9.46
N PRO A 426 15.92 -5.22 10.39
CA PRO A 426 16.07 -4.29 11.49
C PRO A 426 16.57 -2.94 10.98
N ARG A 427 16.08 -1.85 11.57
CA ARG A 427 16.61 -0.50 11.45
C ARG A 427 16.84 0.01 12.88
N PRO A 428 17.93 0.76 13.14
CA PRO A 428 18.10 1.41 14.44
C PRO A 428 16.84 2.19 14.83
N GLY A 429 16.47 2.13 16.10
CA GLY A 429 15.42 3.00 16.63
C GLY A 429 15.84 4.47 16.53
N ILE A 430 14.87 5.38 16.51
CA ILE A 430 15.12 6.81 16.39
C ILE A 430 15.05 7.45 17.77
N ILE A 431 16.14 8.10 18.19
CA ILE A 431 16.11 9.01 19.33
C ILE A 431 15.52 10.32 18.83
N LEU A 432 14.21 10.48 18.93
CA LEU A 432 13.56 11.75 18.64
C LEU A 432 13.93 12.74 19.76
N GLY A 433 14.96 13.54 19.48
CA GLY A 433 15.44 14.62 20.34
C GLY A 433 16.93 14.94 20.15
N GLU A 434 17.30 15.54 19.02
CA GLU A 434 18.41 16.49 18.82
C GLU A 434 18.48 16.92 17.33
N GLU A 435 17.38 17.40 16.75
CA GLU A 435 17.47 18.32 15.61
C GLU A 435 16.56 19.53 15.89
N SER A 436 17.15 20.68 15.58
CA SER A 436 16.92 22.05 16.05
C SER A 436 15.59 22.68 15.70
#